data_AF-A0A2V8TRF8-F1
#
_entry.id   AF-A0A2V8TRF8-F1
#
_cell.length_a   1.000
_cell.length_b   1.000
_cell.length_c   1.000
_cell.angle_alpha   90.00
_cell.angle_beta   90.00
_cell.angle_gamma   90.00
#
_symmetry.space_group_name_H-M   'P 1'
#
loop_
_entity.id
_entity.type
_entity.pdbx_description
1 polymer ?
#
loop_
_entity_poly.entity_id
_entity_poly.type
_entity_poly.pdbx_seq_one_letter_code
_entity_poly.pdbx_strand_id
1 'polypeptide(L)'
;KVYTPHIVQEALSAGWGPITYRNNSELRIAAWHWNGNGTWSDAASKSGYFTGSTELKEPLRYILSYSLPHRGFTRSGGGASATLQGSGLSYWKSNPFLTRRFTGEPDELHPQWAVMDLGAAKPVNAVRIAWANPYARTYQVDYWVGQNPIGRDPKGEWKTFPSGNVKNGQGGDVTLKLAEAPLPVRHLRVWMTDSSNTCDLHGSGDIRNCVGYAIQEITAGTLDAGGGFVETAKDPQARTSFVTSSIDPWHSEADVNATGSGQHSGFDVFFTSGLTNNLPAMIPVTMLYGTPDDAAAQIAYIKKRGYRIGWIEMGEEPDGKHILPEDYAALYVQWATAIHKVDPTLKLGGPVFEGVNEDIKVWPDAEGRTSWMGRFLAYLRSHGRISDLAFVSFEHYPFEPCTITWKSLYEEPQLMKHILQVWREVGV
;
A
#
# COMPACT_ATOMS: atom_id res chain seq x y z
N LYS A 1 -29.35 2.16 0.74
CA LYS A 1 -30.34 3.27 0.56
C LYS A 1 -29.95 4.26 -0.54
N VAL A 2 -28.70 4.29 -1.04
CA VAL A 2 -28.22 5.25 -2.06
C VAL A 2 -29.01 5.20 -3.39
N TYR A 3 -29.42 4.02 -3.84
CA TYR A 3 -30.04 3.84 -5.16
C TYR A 3 -31.58 3.91 -5.16
N THR A 4 -32.20 4.67 -4.24
CA THR A 4 -33.66 4.87 -4.28
C THR A 4 -34.01 5.86 -5.39
N PRO A 5 -35.20 5.76 -6.01
CA PRO A 5 -35.60 6.67 -7.09
C PRO A 5 -35.45 8.15 -6.75
N HIS A 6 -35.85 8.55 -5.53
CA HIS A 6 -35.70 9.93 -5.06
C HIS A 6 -34.23 10.38 -5.00
N ILE A 7 -33.33 9.56 -4.45
CA ILE A 7 -31.91 9.95 -4.34
C ILE A 7 -31.25 10.03 -5.72
N VAL A 8 -31.57 9.09 -6.62
CA VAL A 8 -31.06 9.13 -8.01
C VAL A 8 -31.58 10.38 -8.71
N GLN A 9 -32.86 10.73 -8.57
CA GLN A 9 -33.44 11.94 -9.16
C GLN A 9 -32.74 13.21 -8.67
N GLU A 10 -32.51 13.35 -7.35
CA GLU A 10 -31.80 14.50 -6.78
C GLU A 10 -30.32 14.55 -7.20
N ALA A 11 -29.64 13.40 -7.28
CA ALA A 11 -28.26 13.36 -7.77
C ALA A 11 -28.16 13.81 -9.23
N LEU A 12 -29.13 13.43 -10.06
CA LEU A 12 -29.19 13.83 -11.47
C LEU A 12 -29.60 15.30 -11.66
N SER A 13 -30.45 15.84 -10.79
CA SER A 13 -30.89 17.24 -10.86
C SER A 13 -29.75 18.24 -10.61
N ALA A 14 -28.69 17.82 -9.91
CA ALA A 14 -27.48 18.61 -9.70
C ALA A 14 -26.67 18.86 -10.99
N GLY A 15 -26.97 18.14 -12.09
CA GLY A 15 -26.35 18.38 -13.40
C GLY A 15 -24.88 17.97 -13.49
N TRP A 16 -24.41 17.08 -12.61
CA TRP A 16 -23.04 16.59 -12.62
C TRP A 16 -22.75 15.71 -13.84
N GLY A 17 -21.49 15.72 -14.28
CA GLY A 17 -21.01 14.95 -15.42
C GLY A 17 -20.70 13.48 -15.08
N PRO A 18 -19.75 12.85 -15.80
CA PRO A 18 -19.24 11.52 -15.49
C PRO A 18 -18.92 11.33 -14.00
N ILE A 19 -19.29 10.17 -13.45
CA ILE A 19 -19.08 9.83 -12.03
C ILE A 19 -17.77 9.07 -11.86
N THR A 20 -17.05 9.36 -10.78
CA THR A 20 -15.92 8.56 -10.30
C THR A 20 -16.38 7.62 -9.19
N TYR A 21 -16.07 6.34 -9.33
CA TYR A 21 -16.21 5.34 -8.26
C TYR A 21 -14.89 5.31 -7.46
N ARG A 22 -14.93 5.30 -6.12
CA ARG A 22 -13.72 5.34 -5.26
C ARG A 22 -13.44 4.03 -4.52
N ASN A 23 -12.16 3.68 -4.36
CA ASN A 23 -11.73 2.44 -3.74
C ASN A 23 -11.37 2.61 -2.25
N ASN A 24 -12.41 2.62 -1.40
CA ASN A 24 -12.24 2.66 0.05
C ASN A 24 -11.65 1.36 0.65
N SER A 25 -11.57 0.24 -0.09
CA SER A 25 -10.95 -0.98 0.47
C SER A 25 -9.45 -0.83 0.61
N GLU A 26 -8.81 -0.17 -0.34
CA GLU A 26 -7.38 0.12 -0.29
C GLU A 26 -7.03 1.07 0.87
N LEU A 27 -7.88 2.07 1.14
CA LEU A 27 -7.76 2.91 2.35
C LEU A 27 -7.76 2.10 3.65
N ARG A 28 -8.49 0.97 3.66
CA ARG A 28 -8.66 0.12 4.83
C ARG A 28 -7.60 -0.98 4.97
N ILE A 29 -6.62 -1.05 4.06
CA ILE A 29 -5.65 -2.15 4.00
C ILE A 29 -6.37 -3.49 3.91
N ALA A 30 -7.20 -3.61 2.87
CA ALA A 30 -8.04 -4.78 2.65
C ALA A 30 -7.98 -5.19 1.18
N ALA A 31 -8.06 -6.49 0.94
CA ALA A 31 -8.28 -7.01 -0.40
C ALA A 31 -9.70 -6.68 -0.86
N TRP A 32 -9.82 -6.24 -2.11
CA TRP A 32 -11.06 -5.86 -2.77
C TRP A 32 -11.59 -7.01 -3.60
N HIS A 33 -12.76 -7.53 -3.25
CA HIS A 33 -13.46 -8.56 -4.02
C HIS A 33 -14.64 -7.93 -4.74
N TRP A 34 -14.40 -7.46 -5.97
CA TRP A 34 -15.46 -6.91 -6.81
C TRP A 34 -16.50 -7.97 -7.22
N ASN A 35 -16.12 -9.25 -7.20
CA ASN A 35 -16.99 -10.37 -7.48
C ASN A 35 -16.74 -11.51 -6.48
N GLY A 36 -17.79 -11.97 -5.80
CA GLY A 36 -17.70 -13.10 -4.88
C GLY A 36 -17.51 -14.46 -5.58
N ASN A 37 -17.64 -14.51 -6.90
CA ASN A 37 -17.26 -15.68 -7.71
C ASN A 37 -15.86 -15.46 -8.27
N GLY A 38 -15.01 -16.48 -8.20
CA GLY A 38 -13.66 -16.41 -8.74
C GLY A 38 -12.87 -17.68 -8.44
N THR A 39 -11.56 -17.58 -8.60
CA THR A 39 -10.62 -18.66 -8.33
C THR A 39 -9.61 -18.22 -7.28
N TRP A 40 -9.35 -19.12 -6.34
CA TRP A 40 -8.27 -19.01 -5.36
C TRP A 40 -7.04 -19.73 -5.89
N SER A 41 -5.85 -19.20 -5.61
CA SER A 41 -4.60 -19.92 -5.90
C SER A 41 -4.48 -21.22 -5.10
N ASP A 42 -5.01 -21.27 -3.86
CA ASP A 42 -5.30 -22.51 -3.15
C ASP A 42 -6.81 -22.76 -3.15
N ALA A 43 -7.29 -23.44 -4.19
CA ALA A 43 -8.70 -23.80 -4.34
C ALA A 43 -9.19 -24.78 -3.26
N ALA A 44 -8.31 -25.63 -2.70
CA ALA A 44 -8.69 -26.63 -1.71
C ALA A 44 -9.03 -25.98 -0.37
N SER A 45 -8.23 -24.99 0.03
CA SER A 45 -8.42 -24.25 1.30
C SER A 45 -9.21 -22.94 1.14
N LYS A 46 -9.57 -22.57 -0.10
CA LYS A 46 -10.18 -21.29 -0.47
C LYS A 46 -9.40 -20.09 0.10
N SER A 47 -8.11 -20.08 -0.18
CA SER A 47 -7.18 -19.08 0.31
C SER A 47 -6.08 -18.78 -0.71
N GLY A 48 -5.24 -17.82 -0.37
CA GLY A 48 -4.22 -17.30 -1.23
C GLY A 48 -4.66 -16.07 -2.01
N TYR A 49 -4.33 -16.06 -3.29
CA TYR A 49 -4.55 -14.93 -4.17
C TYR A 49 -5.82 -15.18 -4.97
N PHE A 50 -6.75 -14.26 -4.87
CA PHE A 50 -8.04 -14.35 -5.52
C PHE A 50 -8.04 -13.63 -6.87
N THR A 51 -8.78 -14.19 -7.83
CA THR A 51 -9.11 -13.55 -9.11
C THR A 51 -10.59 -13.71 -9.38
N GLY A 52 -11.30 -12.59 -9.48
CA GLY A 52 -12.73 -12.55 -9.76
C GLY A 52 -13.07 -13.12 -11.13
N SER A 53 -14.20 -13.82 -11.21
CA SER A 53 -14.66 -14.46 -12.44
C SER A 53 -15.23 -13.42 -13.41
N THR A 54 -14.89 -13.54 -14.69
CA THR A 54 -15.48 -12.73 -15.76
C THR A 54 -16.80 -13.30 -16.28
N GLU A 55 -17.33 -14.37 -15.67
CA GLU A 55 -18.61 -14.95 -16.07
C GLU A 55 -19.80 -14.11 -15.59
N LEU A 56 -20.73 -13.85 -16.51
CA LEU A 56 -21.91 -13.03 -16.25
C LEU A 56 -22.99 -13.87 -15.57
N LYS A 57 -22.85 -14.04 -14.26
CA LYS A 57 -23.88 -14.63 -13.39
C LYS A 57 -24.88 -13.55 -12.93
N GLU A 58 -25.53 -13.80 -11.79
CA GLU A 58 -26.39 -12.85 -11.10
C GLU A 58 -25.74 -11.47 -10.94
N PRO A 59 -26.55 -10.38 -10.99
CA PRO A 59 -26.01 -9.05 -10.86
C PRO A 59 -25.22 -8.82 -9.57
N LEU A 60 -24.01 -8.26 -9.68
CA LEU A 60 -23.17 -7.86 -8.56
C LEU A 60 -23.84 -6.74 -7.79
N ARG A 61 -24.24 -7.06 -6.55
CA ARG A 61 -24.88 -6.10 -5.63
C ARG A 61 -23.92 -5.45 -4.67
N TYR A 62 -22.90 -6.18 -4.27
CA TYR A 62 -21.92 -5.75 -3.29
C TYR A 62 -20.52 -6.12 -3.75
N ILE A 63 -19.58 -5.26 -3.40
CA ILE A 63 -18.16 -5.51 -3.43
C ILE A 63 -17.73 -5.59 -1.97
N LEU A 64 -16.98 -6.65 -1.63
CA LEU A 64 -16.63 -6.96 -0.24
C LEU A 64 -15.14 -6.73 0.00
N SER A 65 -14.82 -6.33 1.22
CA SER A 65 -13.44 -6.17 1.67
C SER A 65 -13.02 -7.38 2.49
N TYR A 66 -11.79 -7.84 2.31
CA TYR A 66 -11.19 -8.95 3.04
C TYR A 66 -10.01 -8.45 3.84
N SER A 67 -9.94 -8.83 5.12
CA SER A 67 -8.79 -8.53 5.96
C SER A 67 -7.54 -9.22 5.40
N LEU A 68 -6.37 -8.64 5.60
CA LEU A 68 -5.10 -9.22 5.17
C LEU A 68 -4.37 -9.83 6.37
N PRO A 69 -4.33 -11.16 6.53
CA PRO A 69 -3.66 -11.80 7.66
C PRO A 69 -2.17 -11.48 7.72
N HIS A 70 -1.54 -11.26 6.57
CA HIS A 70 -0.12 -10.97 6.44
C HIS A 70 0.23 -9.48 6.67
N ARG A 71 -0.75 -8.64 7.06
CA ARG A 71 -0.50 -7.27 7.53
C ARG A 71 0.34 -7.25 8.82
N GLY A 72 0.18 -8.27 9.67
CA GLY A 72 0.90 -8.42 10.92
C GLY A 72 0.75 -7.22 11.88
N PHE A 73 1.88 -6.77 12.42
CA PHE A 73 1.98 -5.66 13.38
C PHE A 73 1.87 -4.25 12.76
N THR A 74 1.67 -4.16 11.44
CA THR A 74 1.70 -2.89 10.70
C THR A 74 0.52 -1.99 11.08
N ARG A 75 0.80 -0.84 11.68
CA ARG A 75 -0.17 0.24 11.83
C ARG A 75 -0.27 1.01 10.52
N SER A 76 -1.48 1.43 10.18
CA SER A 76 -1.73 2.40 9.12
C SER A 76 -1.60 3.83 9.62
N GLY A 77 -1.29 4.76 8.71
CA GLY A 77 -1.62 6.17 8.87
C GLY A 77 -3.11 6.35 9.16
N GLY A 78 -3.45 7.39 9.93
CA GLY A 78 -4.76 7.57 10.57
C GLY A 78 -5.99 7.45 9.66
N GLY A 79 -7.13 7.09 10.25
CA GLY A 79 -8.43 7.01 9.58
C GLY A 79 -9.11 5.63 9.65
N ALA A 80 -10.02 5.36 8.68
CA ALA A 80 -10.87 4.17 8.60
C ALA A 80 -10.10 2.82 8.52
N SER A 81 -8.78 2.87 8.35
CA SER A 81 -7.85 1.75 8.34
C SER A 81 -7.60 1.09 9.71
N ALA A 82 -8.06 1.74 10.79
CA ALA A 82 -7.99 1.19 12.15
C ALA A 82 -9.06 0.11 12.44
N THR A 83 -10.04 -0.09 11.54
CA THR A 83 -11.23 -0.91 11.83
C THR A 83 -11.15 -2.37 11.36
N LEU A 84 -10.15 -2.72 10.55
CA LEU A 84 -9.87 -4.09 10.14
C LEU A 84 -8.55 -4.53 10.79
N GLN A 85 -8.64 -4.98 12.04
CA GLN A 85 -7.51 -5.56 12.73
C GLN A 85 -7.30 -6.98 12.19
N GLY A 86 -6.08 -7.26 11.71
CA GLY A 86 -5.65 -8.64 11.53
C GLY A 86 -5.75 -9.41 12.85
N SER A 87 -5.87 -10.73 12.76
CA SER A 87 -6.26 -11.70 13.79
C SER A 87 -5.34 -11.83 15.02
N GLY A 88 -4.61 -10.77 15.42
CA GLY A 88 -3.64 -10.81 16.52
C GLY A 88 -2.33 -11.52 16.17
N LEU A 89 -2.11 -11.83 14.90
CA LEU A 89 -0.86 -12.41 14.41
C LEU A 89 0.21 -11.33 14.25
N SER A 90 1.41 -11.60 14.76
CA SER A 90 2.58 -10.73 14.62
C SER A 90 3.33 -10.94 13.29
N TYR A 91 2.84 -11.86 12.44
CA TYR A 91 3.43 -12.20 11.15
C TYR A 91 3.10 -11.15 10.08
N TRP A 92 4.12 -10.42 9.63
CA TRP A 92 4.08 -9.58 8.44
C TRP A 92 4.76 -10.29 7.26
N LYS A 93 4.22 -10.13 6.06
CA LYS A 93 4.90 -10.49 4.80
C LYS A 93 4.74 -9.39 3.75
N SER A 94 5.83 -9.08 3.04
CA SER A 94 5.87 -8.07 1.99
C SER A 94 5.12 -8.50 0.73
N ASN A 95 4.71 -7.54 -0.09
CA ASN A 95 4.01 -7.81 -1.35
C ASN A 95 4.91 -8.60 -2.33
N PRO A 96 4.49 -9.80 -2.79
CA PRO A 96 5.32 -10.64 -3.66
C PRO A 96 5.56 -10.03 -5.05
N PHE A 97 4.68 -9.13 -5.52
CA PHE A 97 4.80 -8.49 -6.83
C PHE A 97 5.93 -7.45 -6.91
N LEU A 98 6.56 -7.10 -5.78
CA LEU A 98 7.75 -6.24 -5.73
C LEU A 98 9.07 -7.02 -5.86
N THR A 99 9.00 -8.34 -5.96
CA THR A 99 10.20 -9.19 -6.08
C THR A 99 10.65 -9.30 -7.52
N ARG A 100 11.93 -9.62 -7.72
CA ARG A 100 12.53 -9.90 -9.03
C ARG A 100 11.74 -10.87 -9.89
N ARG A 101 11.04 -11.81 -9.26
CA ARG A 101 10.20 -12.79 -9.96
C ARG A 101 9.12 -12.13 -10.83
N PHE A 102 8.61 -10.97 -10.40
CA PHE A 102 7.51 -10.25 -11.01
C PHE A 102 7.92 -8.92 -11.65
N THR A 103 8.85 -8.17 -11.02
CA THR A 103 9.39 -6.93 -11.59
C THR A 103 10.38 -7.20 -12.72
N GLY A 104 11.11 -8.32 -12.66
CA GLY A 104 12.26 -8.60 -13.52
C GLY A 104 13.55 -7.89 -13.08
N GLU A 105 13.48 -7.04 -12.07
CA GLU A 105 14.57 -6.21 -11.55
C GLU A 105 15.17 -6.83 -10.27
N PRO A 106 16.44 -6.60 -9.93
CA PRO A 106 17.01 -7.04 -8.65
C PRO A 106 16.21 -6.52 -7.45
N ASP A 107 16.03 -7.35 -6.42
CA ASP A 107 15.32 -6.97 -5.17
C ASP A 107 15.96 -5.76 -4.46
N GLU A 108 17.25 -5.48 -4.71
CA GLU A 108 17.96 -4.29 -4.24
C GLU A 108 17.36 -2.97 -4.75
N LEU A 109 16.66 -2.98 -5.90
CA LEU A 109 15.95 -1.82 -6.43
C LEU A 109 14.55 -1.64 -5.83
N HIS A 110 14.02 -2.70 -5.19
CA HIS A 110 12.73 -2.71 -4.51
C HIS A 110 12.87 -3.19 -3.05
N PRO A 111 13.72 -2.52 -2.26
CA PRO A 111 14.01 -2.93 -0.90
C PRO A 111 12.76 -2.87 -0.04
N GLN A 112 12.47 -3.97 0.63
CA GLN A 112 11.37 -4.03 1.57
C GLN A 112 11.87 -3.69 2.97
N TRP A 113 11.02 -3.09 3.79
CA TRP A 113 11.46 -2.57 5.09
C TRP A 113 10.39 -2.62 6.15
N ALA A 114 10.84 -2.68 7.40
CA ALA A 114 10.02 -2.55 8.60
C ALA A 114 10.65 -1.52 9.53
N VAL A 115 9.87 -0.52 9.94
CA VAL A 115 10.26 0.53 10.89
C VAL A 115 9.54 0.32 12.20
N MET A 116 10.29 0.31 13.30
CA MET A 116 9.82 0.27 14.68
C MET A 116 9.98 1.66 15.31
N ASP A 117 8.90 2.29 15.76
CA ASP A 117 8.93 3.48 16.64
C ASP A 117 8.78 3.01 18.09
N LEU A 118 9.80 3.25 18.91
CA LEU A 118 9.83 2.95 20.34
C LEU A 118 9.02 3.94 21.20
N GLY A 119 8.43 4.96 20.58
CA GLY A 119 7.65 6.04 21.19
C GLY A 119 8.52 7.16 21.76
N ALA A 120 9.70 6.82 22.27
CA ALA A 120 10.72 7.74 22.77
C ALA A 120 12.12 7.19 22.49
N ALA A 121 13.15 8.05 22.61
CA ALA A 121 14.53 7.61 22.48
C ALA A 121 14.92 6.72 23.68
N LYS A 122 15.44 5.52 23.42
CA LYS A 122 15.85 4.52 24.40
C LYS A 122 17.26 4.00 24.09
N PRO A 123 18.03 3.56 25.09
CA PRO A 123 19.34 2.94 24.84
C PRO A 123 19.17 1.62 24.09
N VAL A 124 19.76 1.52 22.90
CA VAL A 124 19.73 0.32 22.05
C VAL A 124 21.13 0.02 21.54
N ASN A 125 21.62 -1.19 21.80
CA ASN A 125 22.79 -1.75 21.11
C ASN A 125 22.51 -3.11 20.47
N ALA A 126 21.27 -3.61 20.53
CA ALA A 126 20.91 -4.91 20.02
C ALA A 126 19.47 -4.95 19.50
N VAL A 127 19.22 -5.88 18.59
CA VAL A 127 17.88 -6.22 18.10
C VAL A 127 17.71 -7.73 18.05
N ARG A 128 16.54 -8.21 18.44
CA ARG A 128 16.08 -9.56 18.17
C ARG A 128 15.07 -9.53 17.03
N ILE A 129 15.26 -10.37 16.03
CA ILE A 129 14.35 -10.52 14.91
C ILE A 129 13.94 -11.99 14.86
N ALA A 130 12.64 -12.25 14.96
CA ALA A 130 12.07 -13.56 14.68
C ALA A 130 11.65 -13.55 13.21
N TRP A 131 12.48 -14.13 12.35
CA TRP A 131 12.19 -14.24 10.93
C TRP A 131 11.15 -15.32 10.68
N ALA A 132 10.27 -15.06 9.72
CA ALA A 132 9.45 -16.08 9.10
C ALA A 132 9.90 -16.28 7.65
N ASN A 133 9.33 -17.27 6.96
CA ASN A 133 9.65 -17.50 5.56
C ASN A 133 8.78 -16.63 4.64
N PRO A 134 9.34 -16.10 3.54
CA PRO A 134 10.77 -16.00 3.24
C PRO A 134 11.49 -14.97 4.12
N TYR A 135 12.72 -15.23 4.53
CA TYR A 135 13.51 -14.32 5.39
C TYR A 135 14.56 -13.55 4.59
N ALA A 136 15.09 -12.47 5.15
CA ALA A 136 16.17 -11.72 4.50
C ALA A 136 17.55 -12.39 4.70
N ARG A 137 18.25 -12.63 3.60
CA ARG A 137 19.67 -13.06 3.59
C ARG A 137 20.61 -11.86 3.61
N THR A 138 20.26 -10.79 2.92
CA THR A 138 20.96 -9.51 3.00
C THR A 138 20.02 -8.44 3.50
N TYR A 139 20.39 -7.80 4.60
CA TYR A 139 19.65 -6.70 5.20
C TYR A 139 20.57 -5.83 6.03
N GLN A 140 20.12 -4.61 6.31
CA GLN A 140 20.77 -3.70 7.24
C GLN A 140 19.80 -3.26 8.32
N VAL A 141 20.34 -3.01 9.51
CA VAL A 141 19.62 -2.41 10.62
C VAL A 141 20.11 -0.98 10.78
N ASP A 142 19.18 -0.05 10.70
CA ASP A 142 19.42 1.39 10.77
C ASP A 142 18.67 2.03 11.94
N TYR A 143 19.10 3.23 12.33
CA TYR A 143 18.37 4.11 13.23
C TYR A 143 18.21 5.50 12.61
N TRP A 144 17.13 6.18 12.95
CA TRP A 144 16.85 7.52 12.42
C TRP A 144 17.51 8.62 13.26
N VAL A 145 18.20 9.54 12.59
CA VAL A 145 18.66 10.81 13.18
C VAL A 145 17.88 11.94 12.54
N GLY A 146 16.93 12.51 13.30
CA GLY A 146 16.09 13.61 12.82
C GLY A 146 14.64 13.52 13.32
N GLN A 147 13.72 14.11 12.56
CA GLN A 147 12.30 14.21 12.88
C GLN A 147 11.43 13.48 11.84
N ASN A 148 10.32 12.90 12.32
CA ASN A 148 9.23 12.35 11.52
C ASN A 148 9.68 11.49 10.32
N PRO A 149 10.39 10.36 10.54
CA PRO A 149 10.91 9.53 9.45
C PRO A 149 9.83 9.04 8.48
N ILE A 150 8.58 8.86 8.93
CA ILE A 150 7.49 8.28 8.14
C ILE A 150 6.52 9.36 7.60
N GLY A 151 6.77 10.64 7.90
CA GLY A 151 5.93 11.74 7.42
C GLY A 151 6.15 12.10 5.94
N ARG A 152 5.33 13.02 5.41
CA ARG A 152 5.39 13.51 4.02
C ARG A 152 6.50 14.55 3.74
N ASP A 153 7.41 14.74 4.69
CA ASP A 153 8.62 15.56 4.57
C ASP A 153 9.63 15.18 5.68
N PRO A 154 10.21 13.97 5.62
CA PRO A 154 11.08 13.48 6.67
C PRO A 154 12.35 14.35 6.77
N LYS A 155 12.65 14.83 7.97
CA LYS A 155 13.79 15.73 8.24
C LYS A 155 14.89 14.98 8.96
N GLY A 156 15.76 14.32 8.23
CA GLY A 156 16.86 13.56 8.82
C GLY A 156 17.44 12.52 7.87
N GLU A 157 18.17 11.57 8.46
CA GLU A 157 18.82 10.48 7.73
C GLU A 157 18.75 9.18 8.52
N TRP A 158 18.67 8.07 7.78
CA TRP A 158 18.89 6.73 8.34
C TRP A 158 20.39 6.49 8.46
N LYS A 159 20.84 6.08 9.64
CA LYS A 159 22.23 5.67 9.89
C LYS A 159 22.26 4.19 10.19
N THR A 160 23.12 3.47 9.49
CA THR A 160 23.36 2.06 9.79
C THR A 160 24.12 1.94 11.10
N PHE A 161 23.69 1.02 11.96
CA PHE A 161 24.45 0.69 13.16
C PHE A 161 25.84 0.14 12.77
N PRO A 162 26.89 0.31 13.61
CA PRO A 162 28.24 -0.17 13.30
C PRO A 162 28.32 -1.63 12.86
N SER A 163 27.53 -2.50 13.49
CA SER A 163 27.40 -3.93 13.16
C SER A 163 26.02 -4.26 12.56
N GLY A 164 25.37 -3.26 11.95
CA GLY A 164 24.00 -3.38 11.43
C GLY A 164 23.89 -4.05 10.06
N ASN A 165 24.98 -4.17 9.32
CA ASN A 165 24.99 -4.82 8.00
C ASN A 165 25.09 -6.34 8.14
N VAL A 166 24.11 -7.06 7.61
CA VAL A 166 24.05 -8.52 7.63
C VAL A 166 24.05 -9.07 6.21
N LYS A 167 24.91 -10.07 5.99
CA LYS A 167 24.97 -10.86 4.76
C LYS A 167 24.86 -12.34 5.12
N ASN A 168 24.31 -13.14 4.21
CA ASN A 168 24.11 -14.58 4.41
C ASN A 168 23.30 -14.91 5.68
N GLY A 169 22.27 -14.11 5.98
CA GLY A 169 21.30 -14.41 7.03
C GLY A 169 20.67 -15.79 6.84
N GLN A 170 20.34 -16.47 7.96
CA GLN A 170 19.86 -17.85 7.97
C GLN A 170 18.38 -17.97 8.38
N GLY A 171 17.71 -16.85 8.65
CA GLY A 171 16.33 -16.83 9.16
C GLY A 171 16.24 -17.26 10.62
N GLY A 172 15.06 -17.71 11.03
CA GLY A 172 14.74 -18.08 12.41
C GLY A 172 14.86 -16.92 13.41
N ASP A 173 15.06 -17.26 14.67
CA ASP A 173 15.28 -16.29 15.75
C ASP A 173 16.75 -15.86 15.79
N VAL A 174 17.00 -14.58 15.48
CA VAL A 174 18.34 -14.01 15.54
C VAL A 174 18.42 -12.90 16.57
N THR A 175 19.50 -12.85 17.32
CA THR A 175 19.86 -11.71 18.17
C THR A 175 21.14 -11.10 17.63
N LEU A 176 21.08 -9.82 17.26
CA LEU A 176 22.20 -9.08 16.68
C LEU A 176 22.71 -8.04 17.67
N LYS A 177 24.01 -8.08 17.97
CA LYS A 177 24.70 -6.97 18.63
C LYS A 177 25.03 -5.92 17.57
N LEU A 178 24.32 -4.80 17.60
CA LEU A 178 24.38 -3.72 16.61
C LEU A 178 25.51 -2.72 16.89
N ALA A 179 25.86 -2.52 18.17
CA ALA A 179 26.92 -1.61 18.60
C ALA A 179 27.58 -2.11 19.90
N GLU A 180 28.80 -1.63 20.19
CA GLU A 180 29.44 -1.91 21.49
C GLU A 180 28.75 -1.16 22.63
N ALA A 181 28.53 0.15 22.46
CA ALA A 181 27.80 0.99 23.40
C ALA A 181 26.36 1.23 22.94
N PRO A 182 25.36 1.25 23.85
CA PRO A 182 23.99 1.64 23.52
C PRO A 182 23.90 3.07 22.95
N LEU A 183 23.16 3.19 21.85
CA LEU A 183 22.82 4.47 21.23
C LEU A 183 21.40 4.90 21.64
N PRO A 184 21.12 6.21 21.78
CA PRO A 184 19.76 6.70 21.99
C PRO A 184 18.94 6.59 20.70
N VAL A 185 18.06 5.60 20.63
CA VAL A 185 17.30 5.24 19.42
C VAL A 185 15.81 5.35 19.71
N ARG A 186 15.09 6.09 18.86
CA ARG A 186 13.61 6.07 18.85
C ARG A 186 13.07 5.23 17.71
N HIS A 187 13.58 5.45 16.50
CA HIS A 187 13.16 4.70 15.32
C HIS A 187 14.28 3.78 14.86
N LEU A 188 13.96 2.52 14.68
CA LEU A 188 14.83 1.49 14.11
C LEU A 188 14.21 0.99 12.80
N ARG A 189 15.02 0.74 11.77
CA ARG A 189 14.58 0.18 10.49
C ARG A 189 15.34 -1.10 10.18
N VAL A 190 14.63 -2.14 9.77
CA VAL A 190 15.21 -3.31 9.08
C VAL A 190 14.96 -3.11 7.59
N TRP A 191 16.03 -3.03 6.79
CA TRP A 191 16.00 -2.77 5.35
C TRP A 191 16.56 -3.97 4.60
N MET A 192 15.72 -4.61 3.79
CA MET A 192 15.94 -5.95 3.25
C MET A 192 16.06 -5.92 1.73
N THR A 193 17.06 -6.60 1.20
CA THR A 193 17.48 -6.45 -0.21
C THR A 193 17.80 -7.77 -0.93
N ASP A 194 17.92 -8.89 -0.20
CA ASP A 194 18.02 -10.22 -0.80
C ASP A 194 17.24 -11.23 0.02
N SER A 195 16.26 -11.88 -0.60
CA SER A 195 15.37 -12.86 0.02
C SER A 195 15.95 -14.27 0.01
N SER A 196 15.59 -15.08 1.00
CA SER A 196 15.85 -16.52 1.03
C SER A 196 15.10 -17.29 -0.05
N ASN A 197 14.01 -16.70 -0.54
CA ASN A 197 13.04 -17.35 -1.42
C ASN A 197 12.50 -18.70 -0.88
N THR A 198 12.45 -18.85 0.44
CA THR A 198 11.91 -20.04 1.12
C THR A 198 10.39 -19.92 1.25
N CYS A 199 9.68 -21.01 0.96
CA CYS A 199 8.23 -21.03 1.04
C CYS A 199 7.71 -20.91 2.48
N ASP A 200 6.66 -20.12 2.65
CA ASP A 200 5.90 -20.01 3.88
C ASP A 200 5.04 -21.27 4.15
N LEU A 201 4.22 -21.20 5.21
CA LEU A 201 3.39 -22.33 5.66
C LEU A 201 2.27 -22.69 4.67
N HIS A 202 2.02 -21.87 3.65
CA HIS A 202 1.00 -22.12 2.61
C HIS A 202 1.55 -22.96 1.44
N GLY A 203 2.80 -23.41 1.53
CA GLY A 203 3.40 -24.38 0.63
C GLY A 203 3.85 -23.81 -0.73
N SER A 204 4.51 -24.65 -1.52
CA SER A 204 5.17 -24.27 -2.77
C SER A 204 4.27 -24.31 -4.02
N GLY A 205 2.97 -24.58 -3.86
CA GLY A 205 2.02 -24.66 -4.98
C GLY A 205 1.81 -23.33 -5.70
N ASP A 206 2.04 -22.21 -5.01
CA ASP A 206 2.07 -20.87 -5.58
C ASP A 206 3.41 -20.21 -5.25
N ILE A 207 4.14 -19.73 -6.27
CA ILE A 207 5.45 -19.10 -6.09
C ILE A 207 5.40 -17.86 -5.19
N ARG A 208 4.25 -17.18 -5.13
CA ARG A 208 4.06 -15.99 -4.29
C ARG A 208 4.14 -16.32 -2.80
N ASN A 209 3.96 -17.57 -2.41
CA ASN A 209 4.19 -18.04 -1.04
C ASN A 209 5.68 -18.13 -0.67
N CYS A 210 6.58 -18.06 -1.65
CA CYS A 210 8.00 -18.29 -1.46
C CYS A 210 8.86 -17.04 -1.67
N VAL A 211 8.31 -15.96 -2.19
CA VAL A 211 9.08 -14.74 -2.51
C VAL A 211 8.67 -13.56 -1.62
N GLY A 212 9.56 -12.58 -1.48
CA GLY A 212 9.38 -11.42 -0.62
C GLY A 212 10.13 -11.57 0.70
N TYR A 213 9.61 -10.98 1.77
CA TYR A 213 10.21 -11.00 3.11
C TYR A 213 9.13 -11.12 4.15
N ALA A 214 9.41 -11.84 5.24
CA ALA A 214 8.46 -12.05 6.31
C ALA A 214 9.11 -12.00 7.69
N ILE A 215 8.43 -11.34 8.62
CA ILE A 215 8.91 -11.12 9.99
C ILE A 215 7.78 -11.44 10.95
N GLN A 216 8.07 -12.28 11.93
CA GLN A 216 7.16 -12.62 13.02
C GLN A 216 7.26 -11.61 14.17
N GLU A 217 8.45 -11.12 14.50
CA GLU A 217 8.64 -10.18 15.62
C GLU A 217 9.94 -9.39 15.46
N ILE A 218 9.92 -8.15 15.94
CA ILE A 218 11.11 -7.31 16.09
C ILE A 218 11.12 -6.73 17.50
N THR A 219 12.22 -6.94 18.22
CA THR A 219 12.41 -6.44 19.58
C THR A 219 13.73 -5.68 19.66
N ALA A 220 13.69 -4.39 19.99
CA ALA A 220 14.90 -3.61 20.27
C ALA A 220 15.27 -3.69 21.76
N GLY A 221 16.56 -3.65 22.06
CA GLY A 221 17.05 -3.78 23.43
C GLY A 221 18.54 -3.56 23.58
N THR A 222 19.06 -4.03 24.71
CA THR A 222 20.48 -4.09 24.98
C THR A 222 20.96 -5.53 25.17
N LEU A 223 22.12 -5.85 24.63
CA LEU A 223 22.85 -7.07 24.93
C LEU A 223 23.94 -6.75 25.96
N ASP A 224 23.90 -7.42 27.11
CA ASP A 224 24.93 -7.27 28.14
C ASP A 224 26.23 -8.01 27.79
N ALA A 225 27.27 -7.83 28.60
CA ALA A 225 28.57 -8.45 28.38
C ALA A 225 28.55 -10.00 28.47
N GLY A 226 27.54 -10.57 29.13
CA GLY A 226 27.32 -12.02 29.22
C GLY A 226 26.46 -12.59 28.08
N GLY A 227 26.02 -11.76 27.14
CA GLY A 227 25.13 -12.16 26.04
C GLY A 227 23.64 -12.15 26.39
N GLY A 228 23.28 -11.66 27.57
CA GLY A 228 21.89 -11.51 27.99
C GLY A 228 21.19 -10.39 27.23
N PHE A 229 20.09 -10.70 26.55
CA PHE A 229 19.26 -9.71 25.88
C PHE A 229 18.21 -9.14 26.83
N VAL A 230 18.16 -7.82 26.94
CA VAL A 230 17.17 -7.07 27.72
C VAL A 230 16.39 -6.17 26.78
N GLU A 231 15.10 -6.45 26.60
CA GLU A 231 14.19 -5.61 25.80
C GLU A 231 14.11 -4.19 26.39
N THR A 232 13.99 -3.19 25.53
CA THR A 232 13.75 -1.81 25.99
C THR A 232 12.49 -1.71 26.85
N ALA A 233 12.54 -0.91 27.91
CA ALA A 233 11.39 -0.71 28.79
C ALA A 233 10.15 -0.23 28.00
N LYS A 234 9.01 -0.88 28.21
CA LYS A 234 7.74 -0.50 27.59
C LYS A 234 7.17 0.72 28.29
N ASP A 235 6.80 1.75 27.52
CA ASP A 235 6.12 2.94 28.04
C ASP A 235 4.61 2.78 27.83
N PRO A 236 3.79 2.78 28.90
CA PRO A 236 2.33 2.71 28.77
C PRO A 236 1.71 3.87 27.99
N GLN A 237 2.33 5.05 28.01
CA GLN A 237 1.88 6.27 27.33
C GLN A 237 2.46 6.41 25.91
N ALA A 238 3.63 5.83 25.64
CA ALA A 238 4.29 5.84 24.34
C ALA A 238 4.52 4.40 23.83
N ARG A 239 3.45 3.77 23.33
CA ARG A 239 3.48 2.38 22.89
C ARG A 239 4.31 2.21 21.61
N THR A 240 5.14 1.17 21.59
CA THR A 240 5.82 0.71 20.39
C THR A 240 4.84 0.54 19.23
N SER A 241 5.22 1.01 18.05
CA SER A 241 4.44 0.85 16.83
C SER A 241 5.33 0.49 15.65
N PHE A 242 4.72 -0.02 14.60
CA PHE A 242 5.42 -0.50 13.43
C PHE A 242 4.75 -0.03 12.14
N VAL A 243 5.58 0.29 11.15
CA VAL A 243 5.18 0.62 9.78
C VAL A 243 6.04 -0.22 8.83
N THR A 244 5.45 -0.75 7.77
CA THR A 244 6.13 -1.62 6.80
C THR A 244 5.95 -1.09 5.38
N SER A 245 6.83 -1.51 4.47
CA SER A 245 6.89 -1.03 3.09
C SER A 245 5.70 -1.43 2.22
N SER A 246 5.22 -2.66 2.39
CA SER A 246 4.17 -3.27 1.57
C SER A 246 3.55 -4.47 2.29
N ILE A 247 2.42 -4.97 1.80
CA ILE A 247 1.70 -6.10 2.40
C ILE A 247 1.34 -7.12 1.33
N ASP A 248 1.56 -8.39 1.64
CA ASP A 248 1.10 -9.53 0.84
C ASP A 248 -0.44 -9.56 0.75
N PRO A 249 -1.03 -9.51 -0.46
CA PRO A 249 -2.48 -9.57 -0.64
C PRO A 249 -3.07 -10.97 -0.41
N TRP A 250 -2.30 -11.97 0.04
CA TRP A 250 -2.79 -13.28 0.46
C TRP A 250 -3.85 -13.16 1.56
N HIS A 251 -4.97 -13.87 1.42
CA HIS A 251 -6.05 -13.97 2.40
C HIS A 251 -6.91 -15.23 2.15
N SER A 252 -7.97 -15.44 2.91
CA SER A 252 -8.90 -16.57 2.79
C SER A 252 -10.35 -16.13 2.65
N GLU A 253 -11.24 -17.05 2.25
CA GLU A 253 -12.69 -16.82 2.23
C GLU A 253 -13.22 -16.35 3.59
N ALA A 254 -12.61 -16.80 4.70
CA ALA A 254 -13.03 -16.47 6.06
C ALA A 254 -12.67 -15.04 6.50
N ASP A 255 -11.75 -14.37 5.79
CA ASP A 255 -11.29 -13.01 6.13
C ASP A 255 -12.27 -11.91 5.68
N VAL A 256 -13.40 -12.30 5.09
CA VAL A 256 -14.44 -11.39 4.61
C VAL A 256 -15.00 -10.51 5.72
N ASN A 257 -15.02 -9.19 5.50
CA ASN A 257 -15.80 -8.28 6.31
C ASN A 257 -17.18 -8.04 5.65
N ALA A 258 -18.13 -8.91 6.01
CA ALA A 258 -19.51 -8.83 5.54
C ALA A 258 -20.44 -8.04 6.50
N THR A 259 -19.91 -7.34 7.49
CA THR A 259 -20.71 -6.65 8.54
C THR A 259 -21.46 -5.40 8.03
N GLY A 260 -21.28 -5.02 6.76
CA GLY A 260 -21.81 -3.80 6.16
C GLY A 260 -20.86 -2.60 6.27
N SER A 261 -20.01 -2.56 7.31
CA SER A 261 -19.01 -1.50 7.50
C SER A 261 -17.82 -1.73 6.56
N GLY A 262 -17.78 -1.02 5.42
CA GLY A 262 -16.74 -1.16 4.40
C GLY A 262 -17.16 -1.98 3.17
N GLN A 263 -18.45 -2.31 3.05
CA GLN A 263 -19.01 -2.83 1.80
C GLN A 263 -19.16 -1.72 0.78
N HIS A 264 -18.94 -2.09 -0.47
CA HIS A 264 -19.06 -1.23 -1.63
C HIS A 264 -20.27 -1.65 -2.46
N SER A 265 -20.78 -0.72 -3.26
CA SER A 265 -21.85 -1.03 -4.19
C SER A 265 -21.29 -1.85 -5.36
N GLY A 266 -21.98 -2.94 -5.70
CA GLY A 266 -21.62 -3.74 -6.88
C GLY A 266 -21.68 -2.93 -8.17
N PHE A 267 -20.78 -3.24 -9.10
CA PHE A 267 -20.73 -2.54 -10.39
C PHE A 267 -22.06 -2.63 -11.16
N ASP A 268 -22.73 -3.79 -11.13
CA ASP A 268 -24.02 -3.92 -11.83
C ASP A 268 -25.07 -2.99 -11.24
N VAL A 269 -25.17 -2.88 -9.90
CA VAL A 269 -26.10 -1.94 -9.27
C VAL A 269 -25.72 -0.49 -9.59
N PHE A 270 -24.43 -0.15 -9.52
CA PHE A 270 -23.95 1.19 -9.84
C PHE A 270 -24.35 1.62 -11.26
N PHE A 271 -24.03 0.81 -12.28
CA PHE A 271 -24.30 1.14 -13.68
C PHE A 271 -25.78 1.06 -14.06
N THR A 272 -26.56 0.15 -13.46
CA THR A 272 -27.98 -0.05 -13.82
C THR A 272 -28.96 0.81 -13.01
N SER A 273 -28.49 1.45 -11.93
CA SER A 273 -29.34 2.32 -11.09
C SER A 273 -29.86 3.58 -11.79
N GLY A 274 -29.29 3.95 -12.93
CA GLY A 274 -29.53 5.23 -13.61
C GLY A 274 -28.64 6.37 -13.10
N LEU A 275 -27.89 6.16 -12.01
CA LEU A 275 -27.04 7.19 -11.40
C LEU A 275 -25.98 7.74 -12.36
N THR A 276 -25.41 6.90 -13.22
CA THR A 276 -24.40 7.30 -14.21
C THR A 276 -24.95 8.15 -15.35
N ASN A 277 -26.28 8.30 -15.47
CA ASN A 277 -26.94 8.99 -16.58
C ASN A 277 -26.48 8.51 -17.97
N ASN A 278 -26.15 7.22 -18.10
CA ASN A 278 -25.58 6.60 -19.30
C ASN A 278 -24.25 7.23 -19.80
N LEU A 279 -23.60 8.02 -18.94
CA LEU A 279 -22.25 8.52 -19.17
C LEU A 279 -21.21 7.47 -18.76
N PRO A 280 -20.00 7.48 -19.35
CA PRO A 280 -18.89 6.69 -18.86
C PRO A 280 -18.56 7.06 -17.41
N ALA A 281 -18.05 6.10 -16.64
CA ALA A 281 -17.56 6.32 -15.27
C ALA A 281 -16.04 6.10 -15.20
N MET A 282 -15.39 6.79 -14.27
CA MET A 282 -14.03 6.43 -13.85
C MET A 282 -14.14 5.29 -12.84
N ILE A 283 -13.44 4.18 -13.10
CA ILE A 283 -13.51 2.96 -12.30
C ILE A 283 -12.15 2.71 -11.64
N PRO A 284 -12.10 2.46 -10.33
CA PRO A 284 -10.85 2.23 -9.66
C PRO A 284 -10.48 0.74 -9.72
N VAL A 285 -9.19 0.43 -9.64
CA VAL A 285 -8.66 -0.91 -9.39
C VAL A 285 -7.76 -0.89 -8.17
N THR A 286 -7.73 -1.98 -7.41
CA THR A 286 -6.84 -2.10 -6.24
C THR A 286 -5.43 -2.43 -6.68
N MET A 287 -4.43 -1.70 -6.17
CA MET A 287 -3.01 -1.96 -6.44
C MET A 287 -2.32 -2.57 -5.22
N LEU A 288 -2.19 -1.83 -4.12
CA LEU A 288 -1.32 -2.21 -3.00
C LEU A 288 -1.72 -3.53 -2.33
N TYR A 289 -3.02 -3.84 -2.36
CA TYR A 289 -3.63 -4.98 -1.66
C TYR A 289 -4.44 -5.88 -2.60
N GLY A 290 -4.17 -5.80 -3.90
CA GLY A 290 -4.84 -6.56 -4.95
C GLY A 290 -3.84 -7.38 -5.77
N THR A 291 -4.30 -7.87 -6.92
CA THR A 291 -3.43 -8.54 -7.90
C THR A 291 -3.67 -7.96 -9.30
N PRO A 292 -2.66 -7.97 -10.19
CA PRO A 292 -2.82 -7.46 -11.55
C PRO A 292 -3.85 -8.28 -12.34
N ASP A 293 -3.91 -9.60 -12.10
CA ASP A 293 -4.88 -10.50 -12.75
C ASP A 293 -6.32 -10.20 -12.31
N ASP A 294 -6.55 -9.92 -11.03
CA ASP A 294 -7.87 -9.54 -10.52
C ASP A 294 -8.32 -8.18 -11.07
N ALA A 295 -7.42 -7.20 -11.14
CA ALA A 295 -7.70 -5.91 -11.76
C ALA A 295 -8.08 -6.06 -13.24
N ALA A 296 -7.33 -6.87 -14.00
CA ALA A 296 -7.66 -7.16 -15.40
C ALA A 296 -9.02 -7.86 -15.53
N ALA A 297 -9.32 -8.83 -14.65
CA ALA A 297 -10.59 -9.54 -14.64
C ALA A 297 -11.77 -8.60 -14.32
N GLN A 298 -11.60 -7.64 -13.40
CA GLN A 298 -12.59 -6.60 -13.11
C GLN A 298 -12.94 -5.81 -14.38
N ILE A 299 -11.92 -5.34 -15.10
CA ILE A 299 -12.11 -4.56 -16.32
C ILE A 299 -12.78 -5.40 -17.41
N ALA A 300 -12.34 -6.65 -17.58
CA ALA A 300 -12.94 -7.57 -18.54
C ALA A 300 -14.43 -7.80 -18.25
N TYR A 301 -14.80 -7.97 -16.98
CA TYR A 301 -16.19 -8.13 -16.55
C TYR A 301 -17.05 -6.91 -16.89
N ILE A 302 -16.61 -5.70 -16.50
CA ILE A 302 -17.34 -4.45 -16.73
C ILE A 302 -17.55 -4.23 -18.23
N LYS A 303 -16.53 -4.51 -19.05
CA LYS A 303 -16.64 -4.46 -20.51
C LYS A 303 -17.61 -5.52 -21.05
N LYS A 304 -17.55 -6.76 -20.55
CA LYS A 304 -18.44 -7.87 -20.98
C LYS A 304 -19.91 -7.57 -20.66
N ARG A 305 -20.18 -6.83 -19.56
CA ARG A 305 -21.51 -6.28 -19.23
C ARG A 305 -21.98 -5.16 -20.16
N GLY A 306 -21.08 -4.58 -20.96
CA GLY A 306 -21.37 -3.42 -21.83
C GLY A 306 -21.36 -2.09 -21.08
N TYR A 307 -20.81 -2.04 -19.86
CA TYR A 307 -20.73 -0.80 -19.10
C TYR A 307 -19.60 0.10 -19.60
N ARG A 308 -19.88 1.41 -19.58
CA ARG A 308 -19.01 2.41 -20.19
C ARG A 308 -17.95 2.85 -19.19
N ILE A 309 -16.69 2.50 -19.47
CA ILE A 309 -15.52 2.96 -18.74
C ILE A 309 -14.97 4.20 -19.45
N GLY A 310 -14.77 5.29 -18.72
CA GLY A 310 -14.07 6.48 -19.24
C GLY A 310 -12.58 6.46 -18.94
N TRP A 311 -12.22 6.07 -17.71
CA TRP A 311 -10.86 6.05 -17.18
C TRP A 311 -10.73 4.96 -16.12
N ILE A 312 -9.50 4.48 -15.93
CA ILE A 312 -9.14 3.61 -14.80
C ILE A 312 -8.26 4.40 -13.84
N GLU A 313 -8.72 4.54 -12.61
CA GLU A 313 -7.89 5.06 -11.50
C GLU A 313 -7.20 3.87 -10.82
N MET A 314 -5.88 3.89 -10.73
CA MET A 314 -5.11 2.77 -10.19
C MET A 314 -4.61 3.10 -8.78
N GLY A 315 -5.01 2.26 -7.80
CA GLY A 315 -4.66 2.42 -6.39
C GLY A 315 -5.37 3.58 -5.69
N GLU A 316 -5.06 3.79 -4.42
CA GLU A 316 -5.62 4.88 -3.59
C GLU A 316 -4.62 5.28 -2.48
N GLU A 317 -4.34 6.57 -2.35
CA GLU A 317 -3.53 7.20 -1.27
C GLU A 317 -2.22 6.46 -0.93
N PRO A 318 -1.32 6.20 -1.92
CA PRO A 318 -0.07 5.49 -1.63
C PRO A 318 0.83 6.24 -0.64
N ASP A 319 0.73 7.57 -0.58
CA ASP A 319 1.47 8.40 0.36
C ASP A 319 1.06 8.15 1.82
N GLY A 320 -0.23 7.92 2.07
CA GLY A 320 -0.76 7.52 3.37
C GLY A 320 -0.46 6.08 3.77
N LYS A 321 -0.01 5.26 2.81
CA LYS A 321 0.47 3.89 3.04
C LYS A 321 1.99 3.81 3.12
N HIS A 322 2.68 4.96 3.04
CA HIS A 322 4.12 5.09 3.17
C HIS A 322 4.92 4.27 2.13
N ILE A 323 4.31 3.92 0.98
CA ILE A 323 5.02 3.19 -0.06
C ILE A 323 6.05 4.11 -0.73
N LEU A 324 7.22 3.55 -1.05
CA LEU A 324 8.22 4.27 -1.81
C LEU A 324 7.81 4.42 -3.29
N PRO A 325 8.23 5.50 -3.97
CA PRO A 325 7.81 5.79 -5.33
C PRO A 325 8.12 4.69 -6.34
N GLU A 326 9.30 4.08 -6.24
CA GLU A 326 9.78 3.03 -7.14
C GLU A 326 8.97 1.75 -6.98
N ASP A 327 8.61 1.38 -5.75
CA ASP A 327 7.77 0.22 -5.47
C ASP A 327 6.37 0.42 -6.05
N TYR A 328 5.77 1.60 -5.84
CA TYR A 328 4.48 1.90 -6.45
C TYR A 328 4.55 1.92 -7.99
N ALA A 329 5.63 2.47 -8.56
CA ALA A 329 5.83 2.49 -10.01
C ALA A 329 6.02 1.09 -10.61
N ALA A 330 6.74 0.19 -9.93
CA ALA A 330 6.87 -1.20 -10.32
C ALA A 330 5.52 -1.93 -10.35
N LEU A 331 4.66 -1.69 -9.34
CA LEU A 331 3.30 -2.20 -9.35
C LEU A 331 2.48 -1.56 -10.48
N TYR A 332 2.59 -0.24 -10.69
CA TYR A 332 1.87 0.49 -11.73
C TYR A 332 2.13 -0.11 -13.12
N VAL A 333 3.39 -0.38 -13.45
CA VAL A 333 3.79 -0.99 -14.72
C VAL A 333 3.20 -2.39 -14.90
N GLN A 334 3.17 -3.20 -13.84
CA GLN A 334 2.58 -4.54 -13.88
C GLN A 334 1.06 -4.49 -14.09
N TRP A 335 0.36 -3.59 -13.39
CA TRP A 335 -1.09 -3.40 -13.53
C TRP A 335 -1.45 -2.85 -14.90
N ALA A 336 -0.74 -1.83 -15.38
CA ALA A 336 -0.93 -1.29 -16.72
C ALA A 336 -0.79 -2.38 -17.78
N THR A 337 0.25 -3.22 -17.66
CA THR A 337 0.45 -4.35 -18.55
C THR A 337 -0.73 -5.33 -18.53
N ALA A 338 -1.26 -5.66 -17.36
CA ALA A 338 -2.39 -6.59 -17.23
C ALA A 338 -3.71 -5.99 -17.78
N ILE A 339 -3.99 -4.73 -17.48
CA ILE A 339 -5.21 -4.04 -17.91
C ILE A 339 -5.19 -3.78 -19.43
N HIS A 340 -4.06 -3.35 -19.99
CA HIS A 340 -3.94 -3.10 -21.42
C HIS A 340 -3.95 -4.38 -22.28
N LYS A 341 -3.69 -5.56 -21.70
CA LYS A 341 -3.99 -6.85 -22.36
C LYS A 341 -5.48 -7.05 -22.58
N VAL A 342 -6.33 -6.50 -21.72
CA VAL A 342 -7.79 -6.53 -21.87
C VAL A 342 -8.25 -5.48 -22.87
N ASP A 343 -7.74 -4.25 -22.73
CA ASP A 343 -8.02 -3.16 -23.67
C ASP A 343 -6.89 -2.11 -23.65
N PRO A 344 -6.08 -2.01 -24.71
CA PRO A 344 -4.95 -1.08 -24.78
C PRO A 344 -5.37 0.39 -24.94
N THR A 345 -6.66 0.68 -25.16
CA THR A 345 -7.16 2.05 -25.32
C THR A 345 -7.57 2.71 -24.00
N LEU A 346 -7.58 1.95 -22.90
CA LEU A 346 -7.95 2.45 -21.59
C LEU A 346 -6.93 3.47 -21.08
N LYS A 347 -7.44 4.62 -20.66
CA LYS A 347 -6.67 5.68 -20.00
C LYS A 347 -6.50 5.33 -18.54
N LEU A 348 -5.27 5.03 -18.13
CA LEU A 348 -4.92 4.72 -16.75
C LEU A 348 -4.40 5.98 -16.07
N GLY A 349 -4.64 6.11 -14.77
CA GLY A 349 -4.17 7.24 -14.00
C GLY A 349 -4.07 6.96 -12.52
N GLY A 350 -3.71 8.00 -11.78
CA GLY A 350 -3.14 7.90 -10.44
C GLY A 350 -1.67 8.36 -10.46
N PRO A 351 -0.87 8.15 -9.40
CA PRO A 351 -1.33 7.83 -8.05
C PRO A 351 -2.38 8.84 -7.58
N VAL A 352 -3.26 8.40 -6.69
CA VAL A 352 -4.25 9.25 -6.04
C VAL A 352 -3.67 9.67 -4.68
N PHE A 353 -3.16 10.89 -4.51
CA PHE A 353 -2.63 11.28 -3.20
C PHE A 353 -3.69 11.76 -2.23
N GLU A 354 -3.41 11.59 -0.93
CA GLU A 354 -4.12 12.31 0.12
C GLU A 354 -4.04 13.83 -0.12
N GLY A 355 -4.97 14.59 0.47
CA GLY A 355 -4.98 16.04 0.39
C GLY A 355 -3.62 16.66 0.76
N VAL A 356 -2.94 17.27 -0.22
CA VAL A 356 -1.65 17.97 -0.04
C VAL A 356 -1.64 19.33 -0.74
N ASN A 357 -0.89 20.27 -0.17
CA ASN A 357 -0.65 21.60 -0.74
C ASN A 357 0.80 21.78 -1.25
N GLU A 358 1.64 20.75 -1.11
CA GLU A 358 3.04 20.72 -1.55
C GLU A 358 3.38 19.33 -2.09
N ASP A 359 4.54 19.20 -2.73
CA ASP A 359 5.06 17.90 -3.14
C ASP A 359 5.31 17.00 -1.92
N ILE A 360 5.03 15.71 -2.09
CA ILE A 360 5.26 14.71 -1.07
C ILE A 360 6.72 14.32 -1.10
N LYS A 361 7.39 14.43 0.04
CA LYS A 361 8.79 14.04 0.18
C LYS A 361 8.93 12.76 0.99
N VAL A 362 9.80 11.88 0.52
CA VAL A 362 10.18 10.62 1.16
C VAL A 362 11.69 10.59 1.43
N TRP A 363 12.19 9.50 2.02
CA TRP A 363 13.63 9.29 2.19
C TRP A 363 14.37 9.46 0.88
N PRO A 364 15.56 10.09 0.88
CA PRO A 364 16.35 10.23 -0.33
C PRO A 364 16.66 8.86 -0.95
N ASP A 365 16.60 8.77 -2.27
CA ASP A 365 17.19 7.64 -3.01
C ASP A 365 18.73 7.76 -3.07
N ALA A 366 19.36 6.84 -3.81
CA ALA A 366 20.80 6.85 -4.04
C ALA A 366 21.32 8.14 -4.71
N GLU A 367 20.46 8.86 -5.45
CA GLU A 367 20.78 10.15 -6.07
C GLU A 367 20.44 11.36 -5.18
N GLY A 368 19.92 11.13 -3.97
CA GLY A 368 19.53 12.18 -3.03
C GLY A 368 18.17 12.82 -3.33
N ARG A 369 17.38 12.29 -4.26
CA ARG A 369 16.06 12.81 -4.63
C ARG A 369 15.02 12.41 -3.59
N THR A 370 14.19 13.37 -3.19
CA THR A 370 13.16 13.18 -2.16
C THR A 370 11.74 13.28 -2.69
N SER A 371 11.52 13.88 -3.87
CA SER A 371 10.19 14.01 -4.48
C SER A 371 9.57 12.65 -4.79
N TRP A 372 8.41 12.37 -4.20
CA TRP A 372 7.69 11.12 -4.46
C TRP A 372 7.26 11.07 -5.93
N MET A 373 6.51 12.10 -6.39
CA MET A 373 5.98 12.14 -7.74
C MET A 373 7.11 12.18 -8.78
N GLY A 374 8.17 12.95 -8.51
CA GLY A 374 9.32 13.04 -9.41
C GLY A 374 10.02 11.69 -9.62
N ARG A 375 10.17 10.91 -8.55
CA ARG A 375 10.79 9.57 -8.62
C ARG A 375 9.87 8.54 -9.29
N PHE A 376 8.57 8.58 -9.03
CA PHE A 376 7.58 7.77 -9.73
C PHE A 376 7.61 8.00 -11.26
N LEU A 377 7.58 9.27 -11.69
CA LEU A 377 7.65 9.63 -13.10
C LEU A 377 9.00 9.24 -13.72
N ALA A 378 10.11 9.42 -12.99
CA ALA A 378 11.43 9.01 -13.45
C ALA A 378 11.50 7.49 -13.67
N TYR A 379 10.93 6.69 -12.76
CA TYR A 379 10.85 5.24 -12.93
C TYR A 379 10.06 4.87 -14.18
N LEU A 380 8.85 5.42 -14.38
CA LEU A 380 8.05 5.15 -15.59
C LEU A 380 8.78 5.53 -16.88
N ARG A 381 9.48 6.68 -16.90
CA ARG A 381 10.28 7.11 -18.05
C ARG A 381 11.44 6.15 -18.34
N SER A 382 12.17 5.73 -17.31
CA SER A 382 13.30 4.79 -17.47
C SER A 382 12.88 3.42 -18.02
N HIS A 383 11.63 3.02 -17.77
CA HIS A 383 11.04 1.79 -18.28
C HIS A 383 10.34 1.97 -19.64
N GLY A 384 10.31 3.18 -20.20
CA GLY A 384 9.57 3.48 -21.44
C GLY A 384 8.05 3.37 -21.28
N ARG A 385 7.52 3.49 -20.05
CA ARG A 385 6.12 3.28 -19.68
C ARG A 385 5.39 4.56 -19.28
N ILE A 386 6.00 5.73 -19.47
CA ILE A 386 5.37 7.01 -19.12
C ILE A 386 4.03 7.25 -19.85
N SER A 387 3.86 6.67 -21.05
CA SER A 387 2.60 6.75 -21.80
C SER A 387 1.43 6.01 -21.17
N ASP A 388 1.69 5.10 -20.22
CA ASP A 388 0.63 4.40 -19.49
C ASP A 388 -0.09 5.34 -18.52
N LEU A 389 0.60 6.40 -18.08
CA LEU A 389 0.05 7.44 -17.21
C LEU A 389 -0.66 8.52 -18.03
N ALA A 390 -1.97 8.38 -18.18
CA ALA A 390 -2.79 9.32 -18.95
C ALA A 390 -3.30 10.51 -18.12
N PHE A 391 -3.38 10.37 -16.80
CA PHE A 391 -3.77 11.44 -15.88
C PHE A 391 -3.26 11.17 -14.47
N VAL A 392 -3.12 12.23 -13.67
CA VAL A 392 -2.92 12.15 -12.22
C VAL A 392 -4.17 12.69 -11.55
N SER A 393 -4.58 12.07 -10.45
CA SER A 393 -5.63 12.58 -9.57
C SER A 393 -5.05 12.89 -8.20
N PHE A 394 -5.60 13.89 -7.53
CA PHE A 394 -5.21 14.25 -6.17
C PHE A 394 -6.42 14.76 -5.43
N GLU A 395 -6.45 14.51 -4.13
CA GLU A 395 -7.45 15.09 -3.26
C GLU A 395 -7.04 16.50 -2.87
N HIS A 396 -8.01 17.39 -2.67
CA HIS A 396 -7.75 18.77 -2.25
C HIS A 396 -8.61 19.12 -1.04
N TYR A 397 -8.02 18.96 0.14
CA TYR A 397 -8.58 19.37 1.42
C TYR A 397 -7.65 20.43 2.05
N PRO A 398 -7.61 21.65 1.48
CA PRO A 398 -6.57 22.64 1.78
C PRO A 398 -6.62 23.20 3.20
N PHE A 399 -7.75 23.03 3.91
CA PHE A 399 -8.02 23.68 5.18
C PHE A 399 -8.17 22.65 6.30
N GLU A 400 -7.54 22.95 7.43
CA GLU A 400 -7.67 22.16 8.65
C GLU A 400 -9.12 22.23 9.18
N PRO A 401 -9.80 21.09 9.38
CA PRO A 401 -11.15 21.04 9.93
C PRO A 401 -11.26 21.81 11.25
N CYS A 402 -12.44 22.35 11.55
CA CYS A 402 -12.76 23.09 12.78
C CYS A 402 -11.98 24.40 13.02
N THR A 403 -11.00 24.75 12.17
CA THR A 403 -10.28 26.04 12.23
C THR A 403 -10.66 27.00 11.10
N ILE A 404 -11.28 26.47 10.04
CA ILE A 404 -11.70 27.21 8.86
C ILE A 404 -12.73 28.30 9.18
N THR A 405 -12.58 29.46 8.54
CA THR A 405 -13.59 30.52 8.53
C THR A 405 -14.02 30.82 7.09
N TRP A 406 -15.12 31.57 6.91
CA TRP A 406 -15.50 32.04 5.58
C TRP A 406 -14.39 32.82 4.86
N LYS A 407 -13.49 33.48 5.61
CA LYS A 407 -12.36 34.22 5.05
C LYS A 407 -11.30 33.29 4.44
N SER A 408 -11.12 32.09 5.01
CA SER A 408 -10.16 31.10 4.50
C SER A 408 -10.46 30.71 3.05
N LEU A 409 -11.74 30.69 2.65
CA LEU A 409 -12.14 30.36 1.29
C LEU A 409 -11.57 31.31 0.21
N TYR A 410 -11.18 32.53 0.58
CA TYR A 410 -10.53 33.45 -0.37
C TYR A 410 -9.10 33.01 -0.76
N GLU A 411 -8.49 32.10 0.01
CA GLU A 411 -7.16 31.55 -0.27
C GLU A 411 -7.19 30.33 -1.21
N GLU A 412 -8.35 29.67 -1.34
CA GLU A 412 -8.50 28.42 -2.12
C GLU A 412 -7.97 28.54 -3.56
N PRO A 413 -8.27 29.61 -4.33
CA PRO A 413 -7.77 29.71 -5.69
C PRO A 413 -6.24 29.76 -5.79
N GLN A 414 -5.57 30.32 -4.76
CA GLN A 414 -4.12 30.36 -4.71
C GLN A 414 -3.53 29.00 -4.32
N LEU A 415 -4.14 28.30 -3.38
CA LEU A 415 -3.73 26.95 -2.98
C LEU A 415 -3.88 25.97 -4.14
N MET A 416 -5.00 26.01 -4.86
CA MET A 416 -5.23 25.20 -6.05
C MET A 416 -4.22 25.53 -7.18
N LYS A 417 -3.98 26.82 -7.44
CA LYS A 417 -2.99 27.24 -8.45
C LYS A 417 -1.59 26.77 -8.08
N HIS A 418 -1.22 26.89 -6.80
CA HIS A 418 0.08 26.50 -6.28
C HIS A 418 0.32 25.01 -6.43
N ILE A 419 -0.59 24.16 -5.94
CA ILE A 419 -0.39 22.71 -6.02
C ILE A 419 -0.31 22.22 -7.48
N LEU A 420 -1.10 22.78 -8.39
CA LEU A 420 -1.00 22.47 -9.82
C LEU A 420 0.33 22.93 -10.43
N GLN A 421 0.90 24.04 -9.96
CA GLN A 421 2.23 24.49 -10.38
C GLN A 421 3.31 23.54 -9.86
N VAL A 422 3.24 23.14 -8.60
CA VAL A 422 4.15 22.15 -8.00
C VAL A 422 4.18 20.87 -8.84
N TRP A 423 3.02 20.30 -9.18
CA TRP A 423 2.97 19.09 -10.00
C TRP A 423 3.58 19.24 -11.39
N ARG A 424 3.36 20.40 -12.04
CA ARG A 424 3.98 20.70 -13.36
C ARG A 424 5.49 20.83 -13.26
N GLU A 425 6.00 21.44 -12.19
CA GLU A 425 7.44 21.60 -11.95
C GLU A 425 8.13 20.25 -11.69
N VAL A 426 7.43 19.33 -11.03
CA VAL A 426 7.88 17.93 -10.83
C VAL A 426 7.80 17.09 -12.11
N GLY A 427 7.01 17.54 -13.09
CA GLY A 427 6.97 17.01 -14.45
C GLY A 427 5.77 16.15 -14.79
N VAL A 428 4.63 16.35 -14.11
CA VAL A 428 3.31 15.81 -14.46
C VAL A 428 2.78 16.43 -15.75
#